data_AF-A0A9X6AGI8-F1
#
_entry.id   AF-A0A9X6AGI8-F1
#
_cell.length_a   1.000
_cell.length_b   1.000
_cell.length_c   1.000
_cell.angle_alpha   90.00
_cell.angle_beta   90.00
_cell.angle_gamma   90.00
#
_symmetry.space_group_name_H-M   'P 1'
#
loop_
_entity.id
_entity.type
_entity.pdbx_description
1 polymer ?
#
loop_
_entity_poly.entity_id
_entity_poly.type
_entity_poly.pdbx_seq_one_letter_code
_entity_poly.pdbx_strand_id
1 'polypeptide(L)'
;MSGFSNSTQAMSLVAFTAVATIILLLCVMTGPDGDDLDEFYTGYGSLSPMRNGLAIAGDYISAATVLSTGGVIALDGYDGVVLALSIALSLMLLMFLLAEPLRNAGRFTMGDVLARRMPGRKVRIAACVATIAALLPMMLIQLAGTGDLLAFILGFSSDSLKTGCIVGIGALMITYAVIGGMKG
;
A
#
# COMPACT_ATOMS: atom_id res chain seq x y z
N MET A 1 11.86 9.46 26.34
CA MET A 1 13.30 9.15 26.42
C MET A 1 13.52 7.78 25.79
N SER A 2 13.84 7.72 24.49
CA SER A 2 14.17 6.47 23.82
C SER A 2 15.64 6.14 24.11
N GLY A 3 15.90 5.10 24.91
CA GLY A 3 17.24 4.67 25.34
C GLY A 3 18.06 3.97 24.24
N PHE A 4 18.08 4.53 23.03
CA PHE A 4 18.93 4.01 21.95
C PHE A 4 20.29 4.72 21.97
N SER A 5 21.37 3.94 21.88
CA SER A 5 22.70 4.48 21.61
C SER A 5 22.71 5.19 20.25
N ASN A 6 23.45 6.29 20.12
CA ASN A 6 23.67 6.99 18.84
C ASN A 6 24.13 6.03 17.72
N SER A 7 24.87 4.97 18.08
CA SER A 7 25.28 3.92 17.13
C SER A 7 24.10 3.10 16.59
N THR A 8 23.11 2.77 17.43
CA THR A 8 21.94 1.98 17.03
C THR A 8 21.00 2.79 16.12
N GLN A 9 20.82 4.08 16.41
CA GLN A 9 20.06 4.98 15.55
C GLN A 9 20.73 5.16 14.19
N ALA A 10 22.06 5.34 14.18
CA ALA A 10 22.83 5.41 12.94
C ALA A 10 22.72 4.12 12.12
N MET A 11 22.84 2.95 12.74
CA MET A 11 22.67 1.67 12.03
C MET A 11 21.24 1.48 11.49
N SER A 12 20.22 1.90 12.25
CA SER A 12 18.83 1.83 11.81
C SER A 12 18.55 2.75 10.62
N LEU A 13 19.13 3.96 10.64
CA LEU A 13 19.04 4.92 9.54
C LEU A 13 19.74 4.40 8.28
N VAL A 14 20.93 3.82 8.42
CA VAL A 14 21.67 3.22 7.30
C VAL A 14 20.88 2.04 6.72
N ALA A 15 20.33 1.17 7.57
CA ALA A 15 19.52 0.05 7.09
C ALA A 15 18.26 0.53 6.35
N PHE A 16 17.54 1.50 6.90
CA PHE A 16 16.33 2.07 6.27
C PHE A 16 16.65 2.73 4.93
N THR A 17 17.69 3.57 4.88
CA THR A 17 18.10 4.26 3.66
C THR A 17 18.63 3.30 2.61
N ALA A 18 19.38 2.26 3.00
CA ALA A 18 19.84 1.23 2.08
C ALA A 18 18.67 0.46 1.44
N VAL A 19 17.71 0.00 2.26
CA VAL A 19 16.52 -0.69 1.77
C VAL A 19 15.68 0.21 0.87
N ALA A 20 15.42 1.45 1.29
CA ALA A 20 14.67 2.42 0.48
C ALA A 20 15.35 2.70 -0.86
N THR A 21 16.68 2.83 -0.88
CA THR A 21 17.45 3.05 -2.11
C THR A 21 17.39 1.84 -3.04
N ILE A 22 17.50 0.62 -2.49
CA ILE A 22 17.39 -0.62 -3.27
C ILE A 22 15.99 -0.72 -3.90
N ILE A 23 14.93 -0.46 -3.12
CA ILE A 23 13.56 -0.50 -3.63
C ILE A 23 13.37 0.55 -4.73
N LEU A 24 13.80 1.79 -4.51
CA LEU A 24 13.73 2.84 -5.54
C LEU A 24 14.48 2.46 -6.81
N LEU A 25 15.68 1.88 -6.66
CA LEU A 25 16.47 1.43 -7.80
C LEU A 25 15.75 0.33 -8.58
N LEU A 26 15.12 -0.63 -7.89
CA LEU A 26 14.30 -1.65 -8.53
C LEU A 26 13.07 -1.05 -9.21
N CYS A 27 12.38 -0.08 -8.61
CA CYS A 27 11.25 0.62 -9.23
C CYS A 27 11.68 1.35 -10.50
N VAL A 28 12.84 2.03 -10.48
CA VAL A 28 13.39 2.73 -11.66
C VAL A 28 13.81 1.74 -12.74
N MET A 29 14.42 0.61 -12.37
CA MET A 29 14.85 -0.42 -13.34
C MET A 29 13.69 -1.21 -13.95
N THR A 30 12.57 -1.32 -13.23
CA THR A 30 11.38 -2.07 -13.67
C THR A 30 10.28 -1.14 -14.19
N GLY A 31 10.53 0.18 -14.17
CA GLY A 31 9.63 1.20 -14.67
C GLY A 31 9.35 1.02 -16.18
N PRO A 32 8.24 1.58 -16.67
CA PRO A 32 7.89 1.49 -18.08
C PRO A 32 8.92 2.22 -18.95
N ASP A 33 9.31 1.59 -20.06
CA ASP A 33 10.32 2.12 -21.00
C ASP A 33 9.73 3.23 -21.92
N GLY A 34 8.42 3.48 -21.88
CA GLY A 34 7.72 4.41 -22.77
C GLY A 34 6.54 5.17 -22.14
N ASP A 35 6.00 6.13 -22.90
CA ASP A 35 4.93 7.06 -22.49
C ASP A 35 3.51 6.49 -22.73
N ASP A 36 3.40 5.16 -22.88
CA ASP A 36 2.16 4.50 -23.28
C ASP A 36 1.29 4.19 -22.04
N LEU A 37 0.07 4.74 -22.03
CA LEU A 37 -0.84 4.65 -20.87
C LEU A 37 -1.20 3.19 -20.55
N ASP A 38 -1.31 2.33 -21.56
CA ASP A 38 -1.60 0.92 -21.36
C ASP A 38 -0.42 0.18 -20.73
N GLU A 39 0.82 0.57 -21.02
CA GLU A 39 2.00 0.00 -20.37
C GLU A 39 2.08 0.46 -18.90
N PHE A 40 1.86 1.74 -18.65
CA PHE A 40 1.91 2.33 -17.31
C PHE A 40 0.85 1.76 -16.37
N TYR A 41 -0.40 1.65 -16.84
CA TYR A 41 -1.55 1.23 -16.02
C TYR A 41 -1.88 -0.25 -16.10
N THR A 42 -1.41 -1.01 -17.10
CA THR A 42 -1.77 -2.44 -17.24
C THR A 42 -0.57 -3.37 -17.39
N GLY A 43 0.64 -2.84 -17.64
CA GLY A 43 1.82 -3.65 -17.92
C GLY A 43 1.61 -4.64 -19.09
N TYR A 44 0.76 -4.26 -20.06
CA TYR A 44 0.26 -5.10 -21.16
C TYR A 44 -0.44 -6.41 -20.74
N GLY A 45 -0.92 -6.53 -19.49
CA GLY A 45 -1.51 -7.77 -18.99
C GLY A 45 -0.55 -8.97 -18.96
N SER A 46 0.75 -8.71 -19.06
CA SER A 46 1.82 -9.72 -19.20
C SER A 46 2.33 -10.28 -17.86
N LEU A 47 1.80 -9.81 -16.73
CA LEU A 47 2.23 -10.22 -15.40
C LEU A 47 1.81 -11.67 -15.11
N SER A 48 2.79 -12.49 -14.72
CA SER A 48 2.56 -13.87 -14.27
C SER A 48 1.57 -13.89 -13.10
N PRO A 49 0.65 -14.87 -13.02
CA PRO A 49 -0.32 -15.00 -11.92
C PRO A 49 0.33 -14.98 -10.54
N MET A 50 1.54 -15.55 -10.40
CA MET A 50 2.30 -15.51 -9.14
C MET A 50 2.76 -14.10 -8.77
N ARG A 51 3.21 -13.30 -9.74
CA ARG A 51 3.63 -11.91 -9.49
C ARG A 51 2.44 -11.02 -9.14
N ASN A 52 1.34 -11.17 -9.86
CA ASN A 52 0.11 -10.43 -9.57
C ASN A 52 -0.48 -10.83 -8.19
N GLY A 53 -0.45 -12.12 -7.85
CA GLY A 53 -0.86 -12.60 -6.53
C GLY A 53 0.00 -12.05 -5.41
N LEU A 54 1.33 -12.00 -5.61
CA LEU A 54 2.26 -11.42 -4.65
C LEU A 54 2.07 -9.90 -4.51
N ALA A 55 1.78 -9.19 -5.60
CA ALA A 55 1.51 -7.75 -5.57
C ALA A 55 0.25 -7.43 -4.74
N ILE A 56 -0.84 -8.18 -4.92
CA ILE A 56 -2.08 -8.01 -4.13
C ILE A 56 -1.84 -8.35 -2.66
N ALA A 57 -1.11 -9.43 -2.37
CA ALA A 57 -0.74 -9.78 -1.00
C ALA A 57 0.14 -8.70 -0.35
N GLY A 58 1.04 -8.09 -1.12
CA GLY A 58 1.88 -6.97 -0.68
C GLY A 58 1.07 -5.72 -0.35
N ASP A 59 0.13 -5.33 -1.21
CA ASP A 59 -0.76 -4.18 -0.97
C ASP A 59 -1.64 -4.38 0.26
N TYR A 60 -2.07 -5.62 0.52
CA TYR A 60 -2.83 -5.96 1.72
C TYR A 60 -2.02 -5.80 3.02
N ILE A 61 -0.72 -6.10 2.98
CA ILE A 61 0.20 -5.98 4.12
C ILE A 61 0.72 -4.54 4.16
N SER A 62 -0.17 -3.61 4.49
CA SER A 62 0.17 -2.21 4.70
C SER A 62 0.49 -1.90 6.17
N ALA A 63 1.15 -0.75 6.43
CA ALA A 63 1.38 -0.20 7.75
C ALA A 63 0.09 -0.16 8.60
N ALA A 64 -1.06 0.14 7.98
CA ALA A 64 -2.36 0.10 8.66
C ALA A 64 -2.71 -1.31 9.17
N THR A 65 -2.54 -2.34 8.36
CA THR A 65 -2.83 -3.73 8.73
C THR A 65 -1.90 -4.20 9.87
N VAL A 66 -0.61 -3.85 9.80
CA VAL A 66 0.37 -4.19 10.83
C VAL A 66 0.08 -3.46 12.15
N LEU A 67 -0.15 -2.15 12.10
CA LEU A 67 -0.47 -1.34 13.27
C LEU A 67 -1.83 -1.74 13.88
N SER A 68 -2.84 -2.03 13.07
CA SER A 68 -4.16 -2.46 13.54
C SER A 68 -4.08 -3.82 14.23
N THR A 69 -3.41 -4.79 13.60
CA THR A 69 -3.30 -6.15 14.16
C THR A 69 -2.44 -6.16 15.41
N GLY A 70 -1.29 -5.48 15.38
CA GLY A 70 -0.42 -5.32 16.55
C GLY A 70 -1.09 -4.55 17.68
N GLY A 71 -1.86 -3.50 17.36
CA GLY A 71 -2.62 -2.71 18.32
C GLY A 71 -3.70 -3.51 19.04
N VAL A 72 -4.50 -4.29 18.29
CA VAL A 72 -5.53 -5.15 18.89
C VAL A 72 -4.92 -6.24 19.76
N ILE A 73 -3.85 -6.90 19.31
CA ILE A 73 -3.16 -7.93 20.12
C ILE A 73 -2.56 -7.32 21.40
N ALA A 74 -2.05 -6.09 21.33
CA ALA A 74 -1.51 -5.40 22.50
C ALA A 74 -2.59 -5.06 23.54
N LEU A 75 -3.84 -4.83 23.12
CA LEU A 75 -4.96 -4.46 23.99
C LEU A 75 -5.73 -5.67 24.51
N ASP A 76 -6.06 -6.62 23.63
CA ASP A 76 -6.91 -7.78 23.94
C ASP A 76 -6.11 -9.09 24.15
N GLY A 77 -4.78 -9.05 24.04
CA GLY A 77 -3.92 -10.20 24.29
C GLY A 77 -4.15 -11.36 23.32
N TYR A 78 -4.31 -12.57 23.86
CA TYR A 78 -4.45 -13.80 23.05
C TYR A 78 -5.69 -13.80 22.16
N ASP A 79 -6.78 -13.16 22.60
CA ASP A 79 -8.02 -13.07 21.81
C ASP A 79 -7.82 -12.24 20.53
N GLY A 80 -6.85 -11.31 20.54
CA GLY A 80 -6.45 -10.55 19.36
C GLY A 80 -5.81 -11.42 18.25
N VAL A 81 -5.28 -12.61 18.57
CA VAL A 81 -4.72 -13.54 17.59
C VAL A 81 -5.81 -14.10 16.67
N VAL A 82 -7.03 -14.31 17.20
CA VAL A 82 -8.18 -14.74 16.40
C VAL A 82 -8.57 -13.64 15.40
N LEU A 83 -8.46 -12.37 15.80
CA LEU A 83 -8.72 -11.23 14.92
C LEU A 83 -7.64 -11.10 13.83
N ALA A 84 -6.38 -11.35 14.16
CA ALA A 84 -5.28 -11.42 13.18
C ALA A 84 -5.50 -12.52 12.13
N LEU A 85 -5.94 -13.71 12.58
CA LEU A 85 -6.27 -14.82 11.68
C LEU A 85 -7.46 -14.47 10.78
N SER A 86 -8.45 -13.76 11.31
CA SER A 86 -9.63 -13.31 10.57
C SER A 86 -9.26 -12.32 9.46
N ILE A 87 -8.31 -11.42 9.70
CA ILE A 87 -7.77 -10.50 8.70
C ILE A 87 -7.09 -11.30 7.56
N ALA A 88 -6.27 -12.30 7.87
CA ALA A 88 -5.65 -13.13 6.84
C ALA A 88 -6.69 -13.95 6.03
N LEU A 89 -7.66 -14.54 6.71
CA LEU A 89 -8.74 -15.31 6.08
C LEU A 89 -9.64 -14.44 5.21
N SER A 90 -9.90 -13.18 5.61
CA SER A 90 -10.68 -12.23 4.82
C SER A 90 -10.05 -11.97 3.46
N LEU A 91 -8.72 -11.80 3.38
CA LEU A 91 -8.03 -11.64 2.09
C LEU A 91 -8.20 -12.88 1.22
N MET A 92 -8.00 -14.07 1.78
CA MET A 92 -8.12 -15.32 1.04
C MET A 92 -9.54 -15.54 0.50
N LEU A 93 -10.55 -15.23 1.32
CA LEU A 93 -11.95 -15.36 0.96
C LEU A 93 -12.36 -14.30 -0.06
N LEU A 94 -11.87 -13.06 0.07
CA LEU A 94 -12.05 -12.00 -0.91
C LEU A 94 -11.44 -12.40 -2.25
N MET A 95 -10.21 -12.90 -2.27
CA MET A 95 -9.53 -13.30 -3.49
C MET A 95 -10.27 -14.46 -4.18
N PHE A 96 -10.77 -15.44 -3.42
CA PHE A 96 -11.57 -16.54 -3.97
C PHE A 96 -12.91 -16.05 -4.55
N LEU A 97 -13.65 -15.23 -3.79
CA LEU A 97 -14.97 -14.73 -4.19
C LEU A 97 -14.91 -13.75 -5.37
N LEU A 98 -13.84 -12.95 -5.43
CA LEU A 98 -13.71 -11.87 -6.41
C LEU A 98 -12.92 -12.28 -7.64
N ALA A 99 -12.04 -13.29 -7.56
CA ALA A 99 -11.28 -13.78 -8.72
C ALA A 99 -12.18 -14.31 -9.83
N GLU A 100 -13.21 -15.08 -9.50
CA GLU A 100 -14.12 -15.67 -10.50
C GLU A 100 -14.97 -14.62 -11.27
N PRO A 101 -15.66 -13.66 -10.62
CA PRO A 101 -16.40 -12.63 -11.33
C PRO A 101 -15.48 -11.67 -12.10
N LEU A 102 -14.28 -11.37 -11.60
CA LEU A 102 -13.31 -10.54 -12.31
C LEU A 102 -12.72 -11.25 -13.54
N ARG A 103 -12.38 -12.54 -13.42
CA ARG A 103 -11.90 -13.35 -14.54
C ARG A 103 -12.96 -13.48 -15.64
N ASN A 104 -14.23 -13.67 -15.25
CA ASN A 104 -15.33 -13.73 -16.21
C ASN A 104 -15.73 -12.35 -16.76
N ALA A 105 -15.39 -11.27 -16.07
CA ALA A 105 -15.67 -9.92 -16.54
C ALA A 105 -14.67 -9.44 -17.61
N GLY A 106 -13.39 -9.83 -17.61
CA GLY A 106 -12.46 -9.46 -18.70
C GLY A 106 -12.43 -7.95 -19.04
N ARG A 107 -12.68 -7.07 -18.06
CA ARG A 107 -12.64 -5.60 -18.16
C ARG A 107 -11.69 -5.08 -17.10
N PHE A 108 -11.09 -3.93 -17.39
CA PHE A 108 -9.89 -3.44 -16.70
C PHE A 108 -10.17 -2.70 -15.38
N THR A 109 -11.42 -2.34 -15.08
CA THR A 109 -11.75 -1.63 -13.83
C THR A 109 -12.97 -2.23 -13.13
N MET A 110 -12.97 -2.22 -11.80
CA MET A 110 -14.13 -2.61 -10.98
C MET A 110 -15.38 -1.79 -11.32
N GLY A 111 -15.20 -0.51 -11.68
CA GLY A 111 -16.28 0.35 -12.14
C GLY A 111 -16.93 -0.13 -13.44
N ASP A 112 -16.16 -0.71 -14.36
CA ASP A 112 -16.69 -1.27 -15.61
C ASP A 112 -17.38 -2.62 -15.41
N VAL A 113 -16.98 -3.40 -14.39
CA VAL A 113 -17.70 -4.61 -13.97
C VAL A 113 -19.07 -4.24 -13.39
N LEU A 114 -19.14 -3.19 -12.58
CA LEU A 114 -20.40 -2.67 -12.03
C LEU A 114 -21.31 -2.10 -13.13
N ALA A 115 -20.72 -1.39 -14.11
CA ALA A 115 -21.44 -0.83 -15.24
C ALA A 115 -22.05 -1.89 -16.19
N ARG A 116 -21.61 -3.17 -16.13
CA ARG A 116 -22.27 -4.27 -16.84
C ARG A 116 -23.63 -4.62 -16.26
N ARG A 117 -23.81 -4.52 -14.95
CA ARG A 117 -25.10 -4.80 -14.28
C ARG A 117 -26.05 -3.61 -14.33
N MET A 118 -25.52 -2.39 -14.37
CA MET A 118 -26.30 -1.16 -14.52
C MET A 118 -25.62 -0.21 -15.52
N PRO A 119 -26.00 -0.22 -16.80
CA PRO A 119 -25.36 0.62 -17.82
C PRO A 119 -25.69 2.10 -17.57
N GLY A 120 -24.68 2.91 -17.25
CA GLY A 120 -24.84 4.36 -17.14
C GLY A 120 -23.59 5.09 -16.68
N ARG A 121 -23.33 6.28 -17.26
CA ARG A 121 -22.26 7.20 -16.85
C ARG A 121 -22.31 7.54 -15.36
N LYS A 122 -23.52 7.59 -14.79
CA LYS A 122 -23.77 7.83 -13.36
C LYS A 122 -23.19 6.73 -12.46
N VAL A 123 -23.26 5.47 -12.87
CA VAL A 123 -22.74 4.32 -12.09
C VAL A 123 -21.21 4.33 -12.06
N ARG A 124 -20.56 4.67 -13.18
CA ARG A 124 -19.10 4.82 -13.23
C ARG A 124 -18.61 5.95 -12.32
N ILE A 125 -19.29 7.10 -12.34
CA ILE A 125 -18.97 8.23 -11.45
C ILE A 125 -19.18 7.84 -9.98
N ALA A 126 -20.31 7.19 -9.65
CA ALA A 126 -20.58 6.74 -8.29
C ALA A 126 -19.52 5.75 -7.78
N ALA A 127 -19.09 4.81 -8.62
CA ALA A 127 -18.01 3.89 -8.30
C ALA A 127 -16.68 4.63 -8.04
N CYS A 128 -16.30 5.58 -8.90
CA CYS A 128 -15.10 6.39 -8.69
C CYS A 128 -15.16 7.19 -7.39
N VAL A 129 -16.29 7.83 -7.09
CA VAL A 129 -16.47 8.61 -5.86
C VAL A 129 -16.40 7.70 -4.64
N ALA A 130 -17.05 6.53 -4.67
CA ALA A 130 -16.97 5.56 -3.59
C ALA A 130 -15.53 5.07 -3.34
N THR A 131 -14.77 4.79 -4.41
CA THR A 131 -13.36 4.40 -4.31
C THR A 131 -12.51 5.52 -3.70
N ILE A 132 -12.66 6.77 -4.16
CA ILE A 132 -11.91 7.91 -3.61
C ILE A 132 -12.30 8.13 -2.14
N ALA A 133 -13.59 8.06 -1.82
CA ALA A 133 -14.09 8.22 -0.45
C ALA A 133 -13.57 7.14 0.51
N ALA A 134 -13.38 5.90 0.02
CA ALA A 134 -12.81 4.81 0.81
C ALA A 134 -11.28 4.91 0.96
N LEU A 135 -10.56 5.29 -0.11
CA LEU A 135 -9.09 5.34 -0.12
C LEU A 135 -8.53 6.58 0.60
N LEU A 136 -9.21 7.72 0.56
CA LEU A 136 -8.69 8.96 1.12
C LEU A 136 -8.44 8.87 2.64
N PRO A 137 -9.41 8.41 3.48
CA PRO A 137 -9.16 8.24 4.91
C PRO A 137 -8.08 7.18 5.19
N MET A 138 -8.06 6.12 4.39
CA MET A 138 -7.12 5.01 4.53
C MET A 138 -5.67 5.46 4.29
N MET A 139 -5.43 6.27 3.24
CA MET A 139 -4.14 6.87 2.95
C MET A 139 -3.67 7.84 4.05
N LEU A 140 -4.58 8.62 4.64
CA LEU A 140 -4.25 9.52 5.74
C LEU A 140 -3.76 8.75 6.98
N ILE A 141 -4.44 7.67 7.35
CA ILE A 141 -4.06 6.83 8.50
C ILE A 141 -2.70 6.18 8.25
N GLN A 142 -2.45 5.66 7.04
CA GLN A 142 -1.17 5.03 6.70
C GLN A 142 -0.01 6.02 6.73
N LEU A 143 -0.22 7.22 6.18
CA LEU A 143 0.81 8.24 6.15
C LEU A 143 1.14 8.75 7.56
N ALA A 144 0.12 8.96 8.40
CA ALA A 144 0.29 9.32 9.80
C ALA A 144 1.01 8.21 10.59
N GLY A 145 0.57 6.96 10.46
CA GLY A 145 1.17 5.81 11.13
C GLY A 145 2.63 5.60 10.73
N THR A 146 2.97 5.78 9.45
CA THR A 146 4.35 5.67 8.96
C THR A 146 5.23 6.79 9.52
N GLY A 147 4.72 8.02 9.58
CA GLY A 147 5.41 9.16 10.19
C GLY A 147 5.73 8.94 11.67
N ASP A 148 4.79 8.39 12.42
CA ASP A 148 4.96 8.07 13.84
C ASP A 148 6.01 6.99 14.08
N LEU A 149 6.00 5.93 13.26
CA LEU A 149 7.01 4.87 13.31
C LEU A 149 8.40 5.39 12.96
N LEU A 150 8.53 6.25 11.94
CA LEU A 150 9.83 6.80 11.55
C LEU A 150 10.38 7.76 12.63
N ALA A 151 9.53 8.61 13.19
CA ALA A 151 9.93 9.51 14.29
C ALA A 151 10.39 8.72 15.52
N PHE A 152 9.73 7.59 15.81
CA PHE A 152 10.14 6.69 16.87
C PHE A 152 11.53 6.07 16.63
N ILE A 153 11.81 5.62 15.40
CA ILE A 153 13.11 5.03 15.01
C ILE A 153 14.24 6.07 15.04
N LEU A 154 13.97 7.29 14.58
CA LEU A 154 14.96 8.37 14.52
C LEU A 154 15.22 9.04 15.88
N GLY A 155 14.33 8.85 16.87
CA GLY A 155 14.48 9.39 18.22
C GLY A 155 14.30 10.90 18.34
N PHE A 156 13.80 11.57 17.29
CA PHE A 156 13.52 13.00 17.30
C PHE A 156 12.09 13.25 17.83
N SER A 157 11.96 13.90 18.99
CA SER A 157 10.66 14.27 19.59
C SER A 157 10.16 15.68 19.22
N SER A 158 10.61 16.26 18.11
CA SER A 158 10.14 17.58 17.67
C SER A 158 9.00 17.45 16.64
N ASP A 159 7.84 18.05 16.93
CA ASP A 159 6.65 18.03 16.05
C ASP A 159 6.91 18.57 14.64
N SER A 160 7.83 19.54 14.51
CA SER A 160 8.28 20.08 13.23
C SER A 160 9.03 19.05 12.37
N LEU A 161 9.88 18.24 12.99
CA LEU A 161 10.63 17.17 12.31
C LEU A 161 9.72 15.99 11.94
N LYS A 162 8.72 15.66 12.78
CA LYS A 162 7.69 14.66 12.45
C LYS A 162 6.94 15.03 11.17
N THR A 163 6.49 16.28 11.09
CA THR A 163 5.78 16.80 9.91
C THR A 163 6.68 16.79 8.68
N GLY A 164 7.96 17.19 8.82
CA GLY A 164 8.94 17.11 7.74
C GLY A 164 9.19 15.69 7.25
N CYS A 165 9.28 14.71 8.15
CA CYS A 165 9.41 13.30 7.81
C CYS A 165 8.19 12.77 7.05
N ILE A 166 6.98 13.09 7.50
CA ILE A 166 5.73 12.71 6.83
C ILE A 166 5.70 13.25 5.40
N VAL A 167 5.99 14.54 5.23
CA VAL A 167 6.02 15.19 3.91
C VAL A 167 7.12 14.58 3.03
N GLY A 168 8.30 14.31 3.59
CA GLY A 168 9.41 13.68 2.87
C GLY A 168 9.08 12.26 2.38
N ILE A 169 8.48 11.43 3.23
CA ILE A 169 8.01 10.08 2.84
C ILE A 169 6.90 10.20 1.79
N GLY A 170 5.93 11.09 1.98
CA GLY A 170 4.85 11.29 1.02
C GLY A 170 5.38 11.70 -0.36
N ALA A 171 6.33 12.64 -0.41
CA ALA A 171 6.97 13.06 -1.65
C ALA A 171 7.77 11.92 -2.31
N LEU A 172 8.50 11.14 -1.51
CA LEU A 172 9.20 9.94 -1.98
C LEU A 172 8.22 8.92 -2.57
N MET A 173 7.07 8.72 -1.90
CA MET A 173 6.03 7.78 -2.32
C MET A 173 5.40 8.18 -3.65
N ILE A 174 5.10 9.47 -3.82
CA ILE A 174 4.60 10.01 -5.08
C ILE A 174 5.66 9.86 -6.18
N THR A 175 6.93 10.17 -5.88
CA THR A 175 8.00 10.12 -6.87
C THR A 175 8.21 8.71 -7.41
N TYR A 176 8.26 7.68 -6.56
CA TYR A 176 8.42 6.32 -7.06
C TYR A 176 7.16 5.81 -7.76
N ALA A 177 5.95 6.16 -7.30
CA ALA A 177 4.72 5.74 -7.94
C ALA A 177 4.60 6.30 -9.37
N VAL A 178 5.09 7.53 -9.59
CA VAL A 178 5.18 8.14 -10.92
C VAL A 178 6.23 7.46 -11.81
N ILE A 179 7.33 6.99 -11.23
CA ILE A 179 8.42 6.36 -12.00
C ILE A 179 8.17 4.87 -12.29
N GLY A 180 7.58 4.13 -11.35
CA GLY A 180 7.45 2.66 -11.43
C GLY A 180 6.25 2.17 -12.25
N GLY A 181 5.16 2.93 -12.35
CA GLY A 181 3.91 2.44 -12.97
C GLY A 181 3.43 1.12 -12.33
N MET A 182 2.66 0.30 -13.05
CA MET A 182 2.21 -1.01 -12.53
C MET A 182 3.29 -2.10 -12.49
N LYS A 183 4.43 -1.91 -13.14
CA LYS A 183 5.51 -2.92 -13.19
C LYS A 183 6.52 -2.75 -12.04
N GLY A 184 6.69 -1.53 -11.53
CA GLY A 184 7.63 -1.17 -10.48
C GLY A 184 7.11 -1.36 -9.06
#